data_AF-A0A920PM25-F1
#
_entry.id   AF-A0A920PM25-F1
#
_cell.length_a   1.000
_cell.length_b   1.000
_cell.length_c   1.000
_cell.angle_alpha   90.00
_cell.angle_beta   90.00
_cell.angle_gamma   90.00
#
_symmetry.space_group_name_H-M   'P 1'
#
loop_
_entity.id
_entity.type
_entity.pdbx_description
1 polymer ?
#
loop_
_entity_poly.entity_id
_entity_poly.type
_entity_poly.pdbx_seq_one_letter_code
_entity_poly.pdbx_strand_id
1 'polypeptide(L)'
;MVVERDPTYQKCSTALSWAGIRQQFSTPECIAMSGYGFEFYRNAPAWLVLGMMAGPWVCRKGYLLLADETKREQAKATMTFRGFRCGGGVVGN
;
A
#
# COMPACT_ATOMS: atom_id res chain seq x y z
N MET A 1 7.88 -15.61 22.74
CA MET A 1 8.55 -14.39 23.26
C MET A 1 9.07 -13.62 22.06
N VAL A 2 8.83 -12.31 22.00
CA VAL A 2 9.37 -11.42 20.94
C VAL A 2 10.61 -10.75 21.52
N VAL A 3 11.72 -10.78 20.77
CA VAL A 3 12.98 -10.13 21.16
C VAL A 3 13.32 -9.12 20.08
N GLU A 4 13.30 -7.83 20.44
CA GLU A 4 13.66 -6.73 19.54
C GLU A 4 14.76 -5.89 20.19
N ARG A 5 15.70 -5.40 19.37
CA ARG A 5 16.87 -4.65 19.87
C ARG A 5 16.46 -3.34 20.55
N ASP A 6 15.49 -2.63 19.98
CA ASP A 6 14.89 -1.43 20.56
C ASP A 6 13.50 -1.77 21.10
N PRO A 7 13.32 -1.90 22.43
CA PRO A 7 12.05 -2.28 23.01
C PRO A 7 10.94 -1.22 22.82
N THR A 8 11.31 0.01 22.46
CA THR A 8 10.34 1.08 22.15
C THR A 8 9.78 0.98 20.74
N TYR A 9 10.40 0.16 19.86
CA TYR A 9 10.13 0.09 18.43
C TYR A 9 10.27 1.42 17.68
N GLN A 10 10.78 2.49 18.29
CA GLN A 10 10.83 3.81 17.65
C GLN A 10 11.80 3.85 16.48
N LYS A 11 12.87 3.05 16.53
CA LYS A 11 13.90 2.99 15.49
C LYS A 11 13.68 1.90 14.45
N CYS A 12 12.58 1.14 14.54
CA CYS A 12 12.31 0.10 13.56
C CYS A 12 11.80 0.69 12.23
N SER A 13 12.07 0.00 11.12
CA SER A 13 11.65 0.47 9.79
C SER A 13 10.14 0.66 9.67
N THR A 14 9.34 -0.12 10.42
CA THR A 14 7.88 0.00 10.44
C THR A 14 7.44 1.35 10.99
N ALA A 15 7.99 1.77 12.13
CA ALA A 15 7.67 3.05 12.77
C ALA A 15 8.14 4.26 11.94
N LEU A 16 9.23 4.11 11.19
CA LEU A 16 9.81 5.16 10.33
C LEU A 16 9.24 5.14 8.89
N SER A 17 8.29 4.25 8.59
CA SER A 17 7.70 4.12 7.27
C SER A 17 6.60 5.16 7.01
N TRP A 18 6.17 5.25 5.75
CA TRP A 18 4.98 6.03 5.37
C TRP A 18 3.65 5.29 5.63
N ALA A 19 3.70 4.08 6.21
CA ALA A 19 2.54 3.25 6.54
C ALA A 19 1.50 3.10 5.40
N GLY A 20 1.98 2.93 4.16
CA GLY A 20 1.14 2.88 2.97
C GLY A 20 1.15 1.52 2.26
N ILE A 21 -0.02 1.12 1.75
CA ILE A 21 -0.16 -0.06 0.89
C ILE A 21 -0.20 0.43 -0.56
N ARG A 22 0.64 -0.15 -1.42
CA ARG A 22 0.74 0.20 -2.84
C ARG A 22 0.46 -1.03 -3.68
N GLN A 23 -0.11 -0.87 -4.86
CA GLN A 23 -0.31 -1.99 -5.80
C GLN A 23 0.50 -1.81 -7.09
N GLN A 24 1.11 -0.64 -7.28
CA GLN A 24 1.93 -0.28 -8.43
C GLN A 24 3.33 -0.85 -8.23
N PHE A 25 3.48 -2.16 -8.46
CA PHE A 25 4.74 -2.88 -8.39
C PHE A 25 5.07 -3.54 -9.73
N SER A 26 6.35 -3.83 -9.93
CA SER A 26 6.83 -4.52 -11.13
C SER A 26 6.74 -6.05 -11.02
N THR A 27 6.55 -6.58 -9.81
CA THR A 27 6.58 -8.03 -9.54
C THR A 27 5.22 -8.54 -9.02
N PRO A 28 4.75 -9.71 -9.48
CA PRO A 28 3.43 -10.24 -9.12
C PRO A 28 3.31 -10.56 -7.63
N GLU A 29 4.40 -10.93 -6.96
CA GLU A 29 4.43 -11.25 -5.53
C GLU A 29 4.10 -10.01 -4.69
N CYS A 30 4.72 -8.87 -5.01
CA CYS A 30 4.47 -7.61 -4.31
C CYS A 30 3.02 -7.14 -4.51
N ILE A 31 2.46 -7.36 -5.70
CA ILE A 31 1.06 -7.05 -5.99
C ILE A 31 0.13 -7.96 -5.18
N ALA A 32 0.38 -9.27 -5.15
CA ALA A 32 -0.43 -10.23 -4.40
C ALA A 32 -0.40 -9.96 -2.89
N MET A 33 0.79 -9.74 -2.32
CA MET A 33 0.95 -9.40 -0.91
C MET A 33 0.22 -8.10 -0.56
N SER A 34 0.28 -7.10 -1.44
CA SER A 34 -0.39 -5.82 -1.21
C SER A 34 -1.91 -5.92 -1.34
N GLY A 35 -2.41 -6.76 -2.26
CA GLY A 35 -3.82 -7.10 -2.37
C GLY A 35 -4.34 -7.75 -1.09
N TYR A 36 -3.63 -8.76 -0.58
CA TYR A 36 -3.96 -9.40 0.69
C TYR A 36 -3.95 -8.41 1.86
N GLY A 37 -2.89 -7.60 1.97
CA GLY A 37 -2.78 -6.59 3.03
C GLY A 37 -3.95 -5.59 2.99
N PHE A 38 -4.31 -5.10 1.80
CA PHE A 38 -5.44 -4.20 1.65
C PHE A 38 -6.76 -4.84 2.10
N GLU A 39 -7.01 -6.08 1.70
CA GLU A 39 -8.19 -6.84 2.11
C GLU A 39 -8.21 -7.07 3.62
N PHE A 40 -7.07 -7.35 4.23
CA PHE A 40 -6.96 -7.48 5.68
C PHE A 40 -7.36 -6.19 6.40
N TYR A 41 -6.76 -5.04 6.05
CA TYR A 41 -7.10 -3.78 6.72
C TYR A 41 -8.53 -3.32 6.44
N ARG A 42 -9.10 -3.67 5.28
CA ARG A 42 -10.51 -3.42 4.96
C ARG A 42 -11.46 -4.16 5.90
N ASN A 43 -11.13 -5.42 6.24
CA ASN A 43 -11.98 -6.29 7.06
C ASN A 43 -11.55 -6.34 8.54
N ALA A 44 -10.41 -5.73 8.89
CA ALA A 44 -9.86 -5.68 10.24
C ALA A 44 -10.87 -5.25 11.33
N PRO A 45 -11.77 -4.26 11.10
CA PRO A 45 -12.81 -3.93 12.09
C PRO A 45 -13.71 -5.10 12.49
N ALA A 46 -13.93 -6.06 11.60
CA ALA A 46 -14.76 -7.24 11.86
C ALA A 46 -13.96 -8.40 12.46
N TRP A 47 -12.66 -8.48 12.17
CA TRP A 47 -11.82 -9.60 12.59
C TRP A 47 -11.07 -9.35 13.90
N LEU A 48 -10.83 -8.09 14.25
CA LEU A 48 -10.03 -7.72 15.40
C LEU A 48 -10.91 -7.02 16.45
N VAL A 49 -10.92 -7.59 17.65
CA VAL A 49 -11.52 -6.93 18.82
C VAL A 49 -10.49 -5.98 19.39
N LEU A 50 -10.43 -4.76 18.86
CA LEU A 50 -9.69 -3.66 19.46
C LEU A 50 -10.67 -2.79 20.25
N GLY A 51 -10.30 -2.43 21.49
CA GLY A 51 -11.11 -1.59 22.38
C GLY A 51 -11.39 -0.18 21.80
N MET A 52 -10.88 0.88 22.43
CA MET A 52 -11.23 2.27 22.08
C MET A 52 -10.54 2.82 20.82
N MET A 53 -10.29 2.02 19.78
CA MET A 53 -9.76 2.50 18.49
C MET A 53 -10.78 2.33 17.37
N ALA A 54 -11.75 3.23 17.33
CA ALA A 54 -12.67 3.38 16.20
C ALA A 54 -12.17 4.49 15.27
N GLY A 55 -11.14 4.18 14.47
CA GLY A 55 -10.68 5.03 13.37
C GLY A 55 -10.58 4.22 12.07
N PRO A 56 -10.62 4.85 10.89
CA PRO A 56 -10.40 4.12 9.64
C PRO A 56 -8.97 3.58 9.59
N TRP A 57 -8.85 2.24 9.66
CA TRP A 57 -7.58 1.51 9.59
C TRP A 57 -6.84 1.67 8.26
N VAL A 58 -7.59 2.01 7.21
CA VAL A 58 -7.05 2.30 5.88
C VAL A 58 -7.78 3.49 5.28
N CYS A 59 -7.01 4.43 4.75
CA CYS A 59 -7.52 5.57 4.00
C CYS A 59 -7.04 5.45 2.55
N ARG A 60 -7.99 5.35 1.60
CA ARG A 60 -7.64 5.27 0.17
C ARG A 60 -7.08 6.60 -0.31
N LYS A 61 -5.83 6.58 -0.79
CA LYS A 61 -5.16 7.71 -1.42
C LYS A 61 -4.63 7.26 -2.79
N GLY A 62 -4.81 8.10 -3.80
CA GLY A 62 -4.23 7.89 -5.12
C GLY A 62 -2.73 8.21 -5.15
N TYR A 63 -2.03 7.67 -6.13
CA TYR A 63 -0.63 7.99 -6.42
C TYR A 63 -0.52 8.62 -7.80
N LEU A 64 0.20 9.73 -7.90
CA LEU A 64 0.69 10.28 -9.15
C LEU A 64 2.09 9.72 -9.40
N LEU A 65 2.24 8.93 -10.47
CA LEU A 65 3.54 8.49 -10.94
C LEU A 65 3.94 9.34 -12.14
N LEU A 66 5.09 9.99 -12.03
CA LEU A 66 5.70 10.73 -13.12
C LEU A 66 6.79 9.86 -13.73
N ALA A 67 6.80 9.77 -15.05
CA ALA A 67 7.80 9.05 -15.81
C ALA A 67 8.26 9.91 -17.00
N ASP A 68 9.55 9.89 -17.25
CA ASP A 68 10.12 10.40 -18.50
C ASP A 68 9.83 9.44 -19.67
N GLU A 69 10.18 9.85 -20.89
CA GLU A 69 9.94 9.03 -22.08
C GLU A 69 10.65 7.68 -22.05
N THR A 70 11.83 7.60 -21.44
CA THR A 70 12.62 6.37 -21.37
C THR A 70 11.96 5.30 -20.49
N LYS A 71 11.17 5.72 -19.50
CA LYS A 71 10.49 4.83 -18.54
C LYS A 71 8.99 4.72 -18.77
N ARG A 72 8.46 5.32 -19.83
CA ARG A 72 7.02 5.38 -20.13
C ARG A 72 6.37 4.00 -20.15
N GLU A 73 6.97 3.04 -20.87
CA GLU A 73 6.39 1.70 -21.01
C GLU A 73 6.44 0.90 -19.71
N GLN A 74 7.51 1.05 -18.93
CA GLN A 74 7.61 0.45 -17.60
C GLN A 74 6.57 1.03 -16.64
N ALA A 75 6.37 2.36 -16.64
CA ALA A 75 5.36 3.01 -15.83
C ALA A 75 3.94 2.55 -16.19
N LYS A 76 3.64 2.41 -17.50
CA LYS A 76 2.38 1.84 -17.97
C LYS A 76 2.19 0.40 -17.50
N ALA A 77 3.21 -0.45 -17.62
CA ALA A 77 3.14 -1.84 -17.18
C ALA A 77 2.81 -1.93 -15.68
N THR A 78 3.50 -1.15 -14.85
CA THR A 78 3.26 -1.06 -13.39
C THR A 78 1.86 -0.55 -13.03
N MET A 79 1.26 0.30 -13.87
CA MET A 79 -0.11 0.81 -13.68
C MET A 79 -1.21 -0.13 -14.17
N THR A 80 -0.91 -1.10 -15.05
CA THR A 80 -1.92 -1.91 -15.75
C THR A 80 -2.41 -3.12 -14.93
N PHE A 81 -2.42 -3.03 -13.61
CA PHE A 81 -2.98 -4.10 -12.78
C PHE A 81 -4.51 -4.05 -12.76
N ARG A 82 -5.15 -5.06 -13.37
CA ARG A 82 -6.60 -5.15 -13.66
C ARG A 82 -7.51 -5.57 -12.49
N GLY A 83 -6.98 -5.83 -11.29
CA GLY A 83 -7.75 -6.39 -10.17
C GLY A 83 -8.43 -5.37 -9.24
N PHE A 84 -7.96 -4.12 -9.24
CA PHE A 84 -8.51 -3.05 -8.38
C PHE A 84 -8.60 -1.79 -9.22
N ARG A 85 -9.81 -1.31 -9.48
CA ARG A 85 -10.04 -0.11 -10.30
C ARG A 85 -9.59 1.13 -9.51
N CYS A 86 -8.29 1.43 -9.53
CA CYS A 86 -7.79 2.71 -9.09
C CYS A 86 -8.15 3.73 -10.16
N GLY A 87 -9.09 4.63 -9.86
CA GLY A 87 -9.48 5.71 -10.76
C GLY A 87 -8.28 6.61 -11.05
N GLY A 88 -7.67 6.44 -12.21
CA GLY A 88 -6.60 7.29 -12.72
C GLY A 88 -7.01 7.83 -14.08
N GLY A 89 -7.40 9.11 -14.13
CA GLY A 89 -7.51 9.86 -15.37
C GLY A 89 -6.11 10.30 -15.80
N VAL A 90 -5.78 10.03 -17.06
CA VAL A 90 -4.57 10.56 -17.70
C VAL A 90 -4.86 12.03 -18.01
N VAL A 91 -4.27 12.96 -17.26
CA VAL A 91 -4.28 14.38 -17.64
C VAL A 91 -3.07 14.58 -18.55
N GLY A 92 -3.34 14.54 -19.87
CA GLY A 92 -2.43 15.09 -20.87
C GLY A 92 -2.67 16.59 -20.99
N ASN A 93 -1.61 17.35 -21.21
CA ASN A 93 -1.70 18.71 -21.73
C ASN A 93 -2.12 18.66 -23.20
#